data_AF-A0A4Q2X3F9-F1
#
_entry.id   AF-A0A4Q2X3F9-F1
#
_cell.length_a   1.000
_cell.length_b   1.000
_cell.length_c   1.000
_cell.angle_alpha   90.00
_cell.angle_beta   90.00
_cell.angle_gamma   90.00
#
_symmetry.space_group_name_H-M   'P 1'
#
loop_
_entity.id
_entity.type
_entity.pdbx_description
1 polymer ?
#
loop_
_entity_poly.entity_id
_entity_poly.type
_entity_poly.pdbx_seq_one_letter_code
_entity_poly.pdbx_strand_id
1 'polypeptide(L)'
;MTWNDSFLALFDRSIAKFQSGNTDPETYYTASDLAFLDSIGYQKREFFDFVEDFCGEGTPSISTAMLVAGVRRDYFQTVQAGVKSTGKPLTRDDIPSFGDELEGMAYLPRILAKGRAKLCGELETA
;
A
#
# COMPACT_ATOMS: atom_id res chain seq x y z
N MET A 1 -20.48 -1.36 8.77
CA MET A 1 -19.76 -1.24 7.49
C MET A 1 -18.60 -2.20 7.54
N THR A 2 -18.41 -3.05 6.53
CA THR A 2 -17.28 -3.98 6.49
C THR A 2 -16.00 -3.23 6.12
N TRP A 3 -14.83 -3.83 6.33
CA TRP A 3 -13.55 -3.16 6.06
C TRP A 3 -13.41 -2.76 4.58
N ASN A 4 -13.93 -3.57 3.66
CA ASN A 4 -13.90 -3.31 2.22
C ASN A 4 -14.79 -2.12 1.85
N ASP A 5 -15.97 -1.99 2.46
CA ASP A 5 -16.85 -0.83 2.23
C ASP A 5 -16.17 0.46 2.72
N SER A 6 -15.52 0.42 3.90
CA SER A 6 -14.74 1.55 4.41
C SER A 6 -13.57 1.91 3.50
N PHE A 7 -12.88 0.90 2.95
CA PHE A 7 -11.79 1.09 2.00
C PHE A 7 -12.28 1.81 0.74
N LEU A 8 -13.34 1.31 0.12
CA LEU A 8 -13.92 1.89 -1.10
C LEU A 8 -14.43 3.31 -0.86
N ALA A 9 -15.13 3.54 0.26
CA ALA A 9 -15.60 4.88 0.61
C ALA A 9 -14.44 5.87 0.84
N LEU A 10 -13.33 5.44 1.43
CA LEU A 10 -12.12 6.27 1.56
C LEU A 10 -11.48 6.53 0.20
N PHE A 11 -11.42 5.51 -0.66
CA PHE A 11 -10.84 5.61 -1.99
C PHE A 11 -11.61 6.62 -2.86
N ASP A 12 -12.94 6.53 -2.89
CA ASP A 12 -13.80 7.45 -3.65
C ASP A 12 -13.61 8.92 -3.21
N ARG A 13 -13.56 9.17 -1.90
CA ARG A 13 -13.28 10.52 -1.35
C ARG A 13 -11.89 11.00 -1.72
N SER A 14 -10.92 10.09 -1.81
CA SER A 14 -9.53 10.41 -2.13
C SER A 14 -9.38 10.73 -3.62
N ILE A 15 -10.02 9.97 -4.52
CA ILE A 15 -10.09 10.29 -5.95
C ILE A 15 -10.66 11.69 -6.15
N ALA A 16 -11.79 12.02 -5.50
CA ALA A 16 -12.41 13.33 -5.65
C ALA A 16 -11.47 14.47 -5.22
N LYS A 17 -10.72 14.30 -4.12
CA LYS A 17 -9.69 15.27 -3.69
C LYS A 17 -8.56 15.38 -4.71
N PHE A 18 -8.04 14.26 -5.21
CA PHE A 18 -6.92 14.26 -6.15
C PHE A 18 -7.29 14.95 -7.46
N GLN A 19 -8.46 14.62 -8.00
CA GLN A 19 -9.00 15.23 -9.21
C GLN A 19 -9.31 16.72 -9.05
N SER A 20 -9.51 17.20 -7.81
CA SER A 20 -9.63 18.64 -7.51
C SER A 20 -8.28 19.37 -7.46
N GLY A 21 -7.17 18.68 -7.72
CA GLY A 21 -5.82 19.24 -7.78
C GLY A 21 -5.03 19.15 -6.48
N ASN A 22 -5.54 18.45 -5.46
CA ASN A 22 -4.82 18.27 -4.20
C ASN A 22 -3.92 17.03 -4.28
N THR A 23 -2.61 17.20 -4.39
CA THR A 23 -1.66 16.08 -4.42
C THR A 23 -0.92 15.87 -3.09
N ASP A 24 -1.33 16.55 -2.00
CA ASP A 24 -0.70 16.42 -0.68
C ASP A 24 -1.37 15.31 0.14
N PRO A 25 -0.72 14.14 0.32
CA PRO A 25 -1.28 13.00 1.05
C PRO A 25 -1.59 13.28 2.52
N GLU A 26 -0.98 14.30 3.13
CA GLU A 26 -1.19 14.64 4.55
C GLU A 26 -2.58 15.23 4.82
N THR A 27 -3.27 15.70 3.77
CA THR A 27 -4.57 16.38 3.87
C THR A 27 -5.77 15.45 3.61
N TYR A 28 -5.51 14.16 3.39
CA TYR A 28 -6.53 13.23 2.89
C TYR A 28 -7.38 12.61 3.99
N TYR A 29 -6.77 12.36 5.15
CA TYR A 29 -7.30 11.44 6.15
C TYR A 29 -7.81 12.17 7.39
N THR A 30 -8.98 11.73 7.87
CA THR A 30 -9.44 12.03 9.22
C THR A 30 -8.79 11.09 10.24
N ALA A 31 -8.93 11.38 11.54
CA ALA A 31 -8.48 10.46 12.59
C ALA A 31 -9.13 9.07 12.49
N SER A 32 -10.40 8.99 12.08
CA SER A 32 -11.09 7.71 11.84
C SER A 32 -10.54 6.97 10.62
N ASP A 33 -10.12 7.68 9.57
CA ASP A 33 -9.52 7.07 8.39
C ASP A 33 -8.16 6.45 8.74
N LEU A 34 -7.35 7.17 9.52
CA LEU A 34 -6.05 6.67 10.00
C LEU A 34 -6.23 5.45 10.92
N ALA A 35 -7.20 5.50 11.85
CA ALA A 35 -7.52 4.36 12.69
C ALA A 35 -8.00 3.14 11.88
N PHE A 36 -8.76 3.38 10.81
CA PHE A 36 -9.17 2.33 9.88
C PHE A 36 -7.98 1.72 9.13
N LEU A 37 -7.12 2.54 8.51
CA LEU A 37 -5.93 2.06 7.81
C LEU A 37 -5.03 1.24 8.75
N ASP A 38 -4.84 1.72 9.97
CA ASP A 38 -4.10 1.02 11.01
C ASP A 38 -4.71 -0.35 11.35
N SER A 39 -6.04 -0.45 11.41
CA SER A 39 -6.74 -1.70 11.72
C SER A 39 -6.58 -2.79 10.65
N ILE A 40 -6.21 -2.41 9.43
CA ILE A 40 -5.93 -3.33 8.31
C ILE A 40 -4.42 -3.42 8.00
N GLY A 41 -3.56 -2.83 8.83
CA GLY A 41 -2.11 -2.85 8.67
C GLY A 41 -1.57 -1.92 7.58
N TYR A 42 -2.39 -1.03 7.02
CA TYR A 42 -1.98 -0.11 5.96
C TYR A 42 -1.24 1.11 6.51
N GLN A 43 -0.35 1.64 5.68
CA GLN A 43 0.19 2.98 5.87
C GLN A 43 -0.58 4.02 5.02
N LYS A 44 -0.61 5.27 5.48
CA LYS A 44 -1.30 6.36 4.77
C LYS A 44 -0.72 6.64 3.38
N ARG A 45 0.61 6.60 3.22
CA ARG A 45 1.29 6.81 1.94
C ARG A 45 1.08 5.61 1.01
N GLU A 46 1.15 4.40 1.56
CA GLU A 46 0.82 3.16 0.85
C GLU A 46 -0.59 3.15 0.23
N PHE A 47 -1.59 3.64 0.97
CA PHE A 47 -2.95 3.80 0.42
C PHE A 47 -2.97 4.86 -0.68
N PHE A 48 -2.32 6.00 -0.44
CA PHE A 48 -2.31 7.12 -1.38
C PHE A 48 -1.64 6.76 -2.71
N ASP A 49 -0.56 5.97 -2.71
CA ASP A 49 0.09 5.50 -3.94
C ASP A 49 -0.93 4.89 -4.91
N PHE A 50 -1.86 4.06 -4.42
CA PHE A 50 -2.91 3.50 -5.27
C PHE A 50 -3.90 4.55 -5.79
N VAL A 51 -4.20 5.57 -4.99
CA VAL A 51 -5.08 6.68 -5.43
C VAL A 51 -4.39 7.49 -6.52
N GLU A 52 -3.11 7.80 -6.35
CA GLU A 52 -2.29 8.53 -7.31
C GLU A 52 -2.11 7.76 -8.61
N ASP A 53 -1.69 6.49 -8.54
CA ASP A 53 -1.54 5.59 -9.69
C ASP A 53 -2.87 5.43 -10.45
N PHE A 54 -3.98 5.23 -9.73
CA PHE A 54 -5.29 5.13 -10.36
C PHE A 54 -5.73 6.44 -11.04
N CYS A 55 -5.53 7.59 -10.39
CA CYS A 55 -5.90 8.88 -10.98
C CYS A 55 -5.01 9.28 -12.16
N GLY A 56 -3.72 8.93 -12.11
CA GLY A 56 -2.74 9.29 -13.13
C GLY A 56 -2.70 8.32 -14.32
N GLU A 57 -2.72 7.02 -14.05
CA GLU A 57 -2.50 5.97 -15.05
C GLU A 57 -3.72 5.07 -15.28
N GLY A 58 -4.75 5.16 -14.43
CA GLY A 58 -5.92 4.27 -14.48
C GLY A 58 -5.64 2.84 -14.01
N THR A 59 -4.44 2.60 -13.46
CA THR A 59 -3.96 1.28 -13.03
C THR A 59 -3.19 1.40 -11.71
N PRO A 60 -3.30 0.45 -10.78
CA PRO A 60 -4.22 -0.69 -10.83
C PRO A 60 -5.68 -0.24 -10.62
N SER A 61 -6.64 -1.07 -11.05
CA SER A 61 -8.05 -0.77 -10.79
C SER A 61 -8.34 -0.69 -9.29
N ILE A 62 -9.38 0.05 -8.89
CA ILE A 62 -9.81 0.14 -7.48
C ILE A 62 -10.04 -1.26 -6.88
N SER A 63 -10.63 -2.17 -7.65
CA SER A 63 -10.86 -3.55 -7.22
C SER A 63 -9.56 -4.30 -6.96
N THR A 64 -8.54 -4.08 -7.78
CA THR A 64 -7.20 -4.67 -7.61
C THR A 64 -6.50 -4.09 -6.38
N ALA A 65 -6.57 -2.77 -6.17
CA ALA A 65 -6.03 -2.13 -4.97
C ALA A 65 -6.68 -2.69 -3.69
N MET A 66 -8.00 -2.91 -3.70
CA MET A 66 -8.72 -3.53 -2.59
C MET A 66 -8.32 -5.00 -2.37
N LEU A 67 -8.08 -5.78 -3.44
CA LEU A 67 -7.61 -7.16 -3.31
C LEU A 67 -6.20 -7.23 -2.71
N VAL A 68 -5.29 -6.35 -3.14
CA VAL A 68 -3.96 -6.21 -2.52
C VAL A 68 -4.11 -5.82 -1.04
N ALA A 69 -5.07 -4.95 -0.72
CA ALA A 69 -5.37 -4.58 0.65
C ALA A 69 -5.88 -5.75 1.51
N GLY A 70 -6.69 -6.62 0.91
CA GLY A 70 -7.13 -7.87 1.55
C GLY A 70 -5.94 -8.76 1.92
N VAL A 71 -4.99 -8.97 1.00
CA VAL A 71 -3.80 -9.79 1.27
C VAL A 71 -2.95 -9.18 2.39
N ARG A 72 -2.72 -7.86 2.36
CA ARG A 72 -1.96 -7.16 3.40
C ARG A 72 -2.66 -7.24 4.76
N ARG A 73 -3.98 -7.03 4.81
CA ARG A 73 -4.81 -7.15 6.01
C ARG A 73 -4.74 -8.56 6.59
N ASP A 74 -4.89 -9.58 5.76
CA ASP A 74 -4.89 -10.97 6.21
C ASP A 74 -3.51 -11.37 6.73
N TYR A 75 -2.43 -10.93 6.09
CA TYR A 75 -1.07 -11.12 6.60
C TYR A 75 -0.86 -10.40 7.94
N PHE A 76 -1.30 -9.14 8.06
CA PHE A 76 -1.23 -8.37 9.30
C PHE A 76 -1.93 -9.10 10.46
N GLN A 77 -3.12 -9.63 10.21
CA GLN A 77 -3.93 -10.27 11.25
C GLN A 77 -3.44 -11.67 11.60
N THR A 78 -3.07 -12.47 10.60
CA THR A 78 -2.78 -13.91 10.79
C THR A 78 -1.31 -14.20 11.06
N VAL A 79 -0.39 -13.49 10.40
CA VAL A 79 1.05 -13.71 10.52
C VAL A 79 1.68 -12.76 11.52
N GLN A 80 1.25 -11.48 11.53
CA GLN A 80 1.78 -10.48 12.46
C GLN A 80 0.94 -10.31 13.74
N ALA A 81 -0.15 -11.08 13.90
CA ALA A 81 -1.05 -11.04 15.05
C ALA A 81 -1.59 -9.61 15.37
N GLY A 82 -1.77 -8.78 14.34
CA GLY A 82 -2.20 -7.39 14.47
C GLY A 82 -1.13 -6.44 15.03
N VAL A 83 0.14 -6.86 15.09
CA VAL A 83 1.26 -6.05 15.55
C VAL A 83 2.04 -5.54 14.34
N LYS A 84 2.16 -4.21 14.20
CA LYS A 84 2.93 -3.61 13.10
C LYS A 84 4.41 -3.99 13.23
N SER A 85 5.08 -4.17 12.09
CA SER A 85 6.52 -4.41 12.12
C SER A 85 7.26 -3.23 12.75
N THR A 86 8.27 -3.54 13.56
CA THR A 86 9.25 -2.59 14.09
C THR A 86 10.59 -2.70 13.36
N GLY A 87 10.63 -3.44 12.25
CA GLY A 87 11.80 -3.62 11.40
C GLY A 87 12.22 -2.34 10.69
N LYS A 88 13.43 -2.34 10.12
CA LYS A 88 13.92 -1.25 9.27
C LYS A 88 13.05 -1.22 7.99
N PRO A 89 12.50 -0.07 7.59
CA PRO A 89 11.85 0.07 6.29
C PRO A 89 12.81 -0.36 5.16
N LEU A 90 12.27 -1.03 4.15
CA LEU A 90 12.99 -1.37 2.92
C LEU A 90 13.08 -0.11 2.07
N THR A 91 14.23 0.57 2.13
CA THR A 91 14.48 1.79 1.36
C THR A 91 14.91 1.47 -0.07
N ARG A 92 14.90 2.47 -0.96
CA ARG A 92 15.33 2.30 -2.36
C ARG A 92 16.71 1.67 -2.51
N ASP A 93 17.63 1.98 -1.61
CA ASP A 93 19.01 1.49 -1.63
C ASP A 93 19.13 0.03 -1.16
N ASP A 94 18.15 -0.47 -0.40
CA ASP A 94 18.09 -1.85 0.07
C ASP A 94 17.47 -2.80 -0.98
N ILE A 95 16.86 -2.27 -2.05
CA ILE A 95 16.15 -3.09 -3.06
C ILE A 95 17.14 -3.58 -4.13
N PRO A 96 17.12 -4.88 -4.50
CA PRO A 96 17.89 -5.42 -5.62
C PRO A 96 17.74 -4.59 -6.89
N SER A 97 18.77 -4.54 -7.72
CA SER A 97 18.78 -3.77 -8.96
C SER A 97 17.81 -4.34 -10.00
N PHE A 98 17.58 -3.59 -11.09
CA PHE A 98 16.75 -4.08 -12.21
C PHE A 98 17.40 -5.26 -12.96
N GLY A 99 18.74 -5.33 -12.97
CA GLY A 99 19.51 -6.38 -13.64
C GLY A 99 19.84 -7.57 -12.74
N ASP A 100 19.51 -7.50 -11.44
CA ASP A 100 19.75 -8.61 -10.53
C ASP A 100 18.84 -9.78 -10.90
N GLU A 101 19.43 -10.97 -10.97
CA GLU A 101 18.74 -12.19 -11.35
C GLU A 101 18.63 -13.16 -10.17
N LEU A 102 17.52 -13.89 -10.13
CA LEU A 102 17.34 -15.07 -9.30
C LEU A 102 16.79 -16.18 -10.20
N GLU A 103 17.44 -17.36 -10.20
CA GLU A 103 17.06 -18.47 -11.09
C GLU A 103 16.99 -18.06 -12.58
N GLY A 104 17.91 -17.21 -13.03
CA GLY A 104 17.98 -16.69 -14.41
C GLY A 104 16.85 -15.71 -14.79
N MET A 105 16.06 -15.25 -13.82
CA MET A 105 15.02 -14.26 -14.04
C MET A 105 15.47 -12.91 -13.49
N ALA A 106 15.79 -11.98 -14.39
CA ALA A 106 15.99 -10.58 -14.05
C ALA A 106 14.75 -10.01 -13.35
N TYR A 107 14.94 -9.05 -12.44
CA TYR A 107 13.89 -8.34 -11.71
C TYR A 107 13.10 -9.18 -10.68
N LEU A 108 13.18 -10.51 -10.73
CA LEU A 108 12.56 -11.40 -9.74
C LEU A 108 12.99 -11.11 -8.29
N PRO A 109 14.30 -11.00 -7.95
CA PRO A 109 14.70 -10.71 -6.57
C PRO A 109 14.14 -9.37 -6.08
N ARG A 110 14.03 -8.38 -6.97
CA ARG A 110 13.45 -7.07 -6.70
C ARG A 110 11.96 -7.14 -6.37
N ILE A 111 11.16 -7.88 -7.16
CA ILE A 111 9.73 -8.06 -6.88
C ILE A 111 9.54 -8.82 -5.57
N LEU A 112 10.33 -9.86 -5.31
CA LEU A 112 10.23 -10.63 -4.07
C LEU A 112 10.53 -9.78 -2.83
N ALA A 113 11.59 -8.95 -2.88
CA ALA A 113 11.93 -8.03 -1.81
C ALA A 113 10.79 -7.03 -1.55
N LYS A 114 10.29 -6.37 -2.60
CA LYS A 114 9.17 -5.42 -2.49
C LYS A 114 7.90 -6.09 -1.98
N GLY A 115 7.59 -7.30 -2.45
CA GLY A 115 6.40 -8.05 -2.03
C GLY A 115 6.44 -8.42 -0.55
N ARG A 116 7.59 -8.88 -0.04
CA ARG A 116 7.77 -9.16 1.39
C ARG A 116 7.62 -7.90 2.24
N ALA A 117 8.29 -6.81 1.86
CA ALA A 117 8.19 -5.55 2.58
C ALA A 117 6.77 -4.99 2.56
N LYS A 118 6.05 -5.10 1.43
CA LYS A 118 4.63 -4.74 1.33
C LYS A 118 3.80 -5.54 2.33
N LEU A 119 3.94 -6.86 2.38
CA LEU A 119 3.22 -7.73 3.32
C LEU A 119 3.50 -7.36 4.78
N CYS A 120 4.74 -6.98 5.12
CA CYS A 120 5.11 -6.60 6.49
C CYS A 120 4.71 -5.17 6.86
N GLY A 121 4.32 -4.33 5.88
CA GLY A 121 4.13 -2.89 6.07
C GLY A 121 5.44 -2.14 6.26
N GLU A 122 6.51 -2.58 5.60
CA GLU A 122 7.88 -2.06 5.70
C GLU A 122 8.37 -1.42 4.40
N LEU A 123 7.60 -1.50 3.31
CA LEU A 123 8.02 -0.91 2.05
C LEU A 123 8.03 0.61 2.18
N GLU A 124 9.20 1.22 1.97
CA GLU A 124 9.27 2.68 1.83
C GLU A 124 8.51 3.07 0.56
N THR A 125 7.38 3.70 0.77
CA THR A 125 6.53 4.26 -0.28
C THR A 125 7.08 5.61 -0.70
N ALA A 126 6.94 5.94 -1.99
CA ALA A 126 7.58 7.07 -2.65
C ALA A 126 7.16 8.44 -2.09
#